data_AF-A7LKA2-F1
#
_entry.id   AF-A7LKA2-F1
#
_cell.length_a   1.000
_cell.length_b   1.000
_cell.length_c   1.000
_cell.angle_alpha   90.00
_cell.angle_beta   90.00
_cell.angle_gamma   90.00
#
_symmetry.space_group_name_H-M   'P 1'
#
loop_
_entity.id
_entity.type
_entity.pdbx_description
1 polymer ?
#
loop_
_entity_poly.entity_id
_entity_poly.type
_entity_poly.pdbx_seq_one_letter_code
_entity_poly.pdbx_strand_id
1 'polypeptide(L)'
;GGRNWEGFAPDPVLTGQMMASTIQGMQDTGVIACAKHYIGNEQEHFRQGSQENFTVADAISSNIDDVTLHELYLWPFADAVRAGVGSVMCSYNQINNSYSCGNSYTLNHILKGELDFQGFVMTDWSAQHSGVGDALAGADMDMPGDVAFDSGTAFWGTNLTIAVLNGTVPEWRIDDMAVRIMSAFYKVGRDRTQVPINFASWTLIPMATNTTTPARATRKLNQHVDVRGDHAKVVREIGSASIVLLKNVDGALPLTGSEKFVAVFGEDAGSNPDGVNGCSDRGCDNGTLAMGWGSGTANFPYLVTP
;
A
#
# COMPACT_ATOMS: atom_id res chain seq x y z
N GLY A 1 13.60 1.72 -7.54
CA GLY A 1 13.87 2.08 -6.13
C GLY A 1 13.78 0.87 -5.20
N GLY A 2 13.93 1.12 -3.89
CA GLY A 2 13.94 0.09 -2.84
C GLY A 2 12.61 -0.63 -2.61
N ARG A 3 11.51 -0.16 -3.23
CA ARG A 3 10.16 -0.74 -3.12
C ARG A 3 9.63 -1.32 -4.43
N ASN A 4 10.47 -1.49 -5.45
CA ASN A 4 10.04 -2.08 -6.73
C ASN A 4 9.46 -3.49 -6.54
N TRP A 5 9.94 -4.23 -5.54
CA TRP A 5 9.50 -5.59 -5.22
C TRP A 5 8.05 -5.66 -4.71
N GLU A 6 7.47 -4.55 -4.21
CA GLU A 6 6.04 -4.49 -3.83
C GLU A 6 5.12 -4.37 -5.05
N GLY A 7 5.66 -3.92 -6.18
CA GLY A 7 4.95 -3.85 -7.46
C GLY A 7 5.03 -5.16 -8.24
N PHE A 8 4.92 -5.06 -9.56
CA PHE A 8 4.95 -6.22 -10.45
C PHE A 8 6.15 -6.19 -11.41
N ALA A 9 6.19 -5.24 -12.34
CA ALA A 9 7.24 -5.15 -13.36
C ALA A 9 7.43 -3.70 -13.84
N PRO A 10 8.58 -3.37 -14.45
CA PRO A 10 8.80 -2.08 -15.11
C PRO A 10 8.11 -1.98 -16.50
N ASP A 11 7.20 -2.91 -16.81
CA ASP A 11 6.40 -2.92 -18.03
C ASP A 11 4.94 -2.55 -17.69
N PRO A 12 4.34 -1.54 -18.36
CA PRO A 12 3.03 -1.03 -18.00
C PRO A 12 1.90 -2.02 -18.26
N VAL A 13 2.04 -2.88 -19.29
CA VAL A 13 1.01 -3.86 -19.67
C VAL A 13 0.99 -5.02 -18.68
N LEU A 14 2.15 -5.60 -18.36
CA LEU A 14 2.27 -6.67 -17.38
C LEU A 14 1.79 -6.20 -16.01
N THR A 15 2.22 -5.01 -15.57
CA THR A 15 1.77 -4.42 -14.31
C THR A 15 0.26 -4.14 -14.31
N GLY A 16 -0.30 -3.59 -15.38
CA GLY A 16 -1.74 -3.32 -15.49
C GLY A 16 -2.60 -4.58 -15.38
N GLN A 17 -2.22 -5.66 -16.08
CA GLN A 17 -2.91 -6.95 -16.01
C GLN A 17 -2.86 -7.58 -14.61
N MET A 18 -1.71 -7.49 -13.94
CA MET A 18 -1.54 -8.03 -12.59
C MET A 18 -2.29 -7.20 -11.55
N MET A 19 -2.29 -5.86 -11.68
CA MET A 19 -3.11 -4.97 -10.86
C MET A 19 -4.59 -5.31 -11.00
N ALA A 20 -5.12 -5.36 -12.23
CA ALA A 20 -6.52 -5.66 -12.49
C ALA A 20 -6.97 -6.98 -11.87
N SER A 21 -6.21 -8.06 -12.09
CA SER A 21 -6.53 -9.39 -11.56
C SER A 21 -6.46 -9.44 -10.03
N THR A 22 -5.45 -8.80 -9.44
CA THR A 22 -5.29 -8.71 -7.97
C THR A 22 -6.44 -7.93 -7.34
N ILE A 23 -6.82 -6.80 -7.94
CA ILE A 23 -7.93 -5.95 -7.49
C ILE A 23 -9.24 -6.72 -7.55
N GLN A 24 -9.53 -7.42 -8.65
CA GLN A 24 -10.74 -8.23 -8.78
C GLN A 24 -10.80 -9.29 -7.69
N GLY A 25 -9.72 -10.08 -7.52
CA GLY A 25 -9.64 -11.11 -6.48
C GLY A 25 -9.86 -10.55 -5.06
N MET A 26 -9.21 -9.44 -4.71
CA MET A 26 -9.39 -8.80 -3.41
C MET A 26 -10.84 -8.33 -3.20
N GLN A 27 -11.43 -7.67 -4.19
CA GLN A 27 -12.76 -7.09 -4.06
C GLN A 27 -13.89 -8.12 -4.09
N ASP A 28 -13.68 -9.25 -4.77
CA ASP A 28 -14.63 -10.38 -4.77
C ASP A 28 -14.74 -11.04 -3.39
N THR A 29 -13.73 -10.91 -2.54
CA THR A 29 -13.80 -11.35 -1.12
C THR A 29 -14.52 -10.35 -0.20
N GLY A 30 -14.97 -9.24 -0.77
CA GLY A 30 -15.67 -8.18 -0.06
C GLY A 30 -14.77 -7.31 0.81
N VAL A 31 -13.56 -7.00 0.32
CA VAL A 31 -12.62 -6.02 0.89
C VAL A 31 -12.27 -4.99 -0.17
N ILE A 32 -12.16 -3.72 0.21
CA ILE A 32 -11.81 -2.64 -0.74
C ILE A 32 -10.32 -2.77 -1.09
N ALA A 33 -9.99 -2.88 -2.38
CA ALA A 33 -8.60 -2.81 -2.85
C ALA A 33 -8.16 -1.35 -3.02
N CYS A 34 -6.87 -1.09 -2.80
CA CYS A 34 -6.27 0.24 -2.93
C CYS A 34 -5.09 0.20 -3.92
N ALA A 35 -5.21 0.90 -5.05
CA ALA A 35 -4.11 1.06 -6.00
C ALA A 35 -3.11 2.11 -5.50
N LYS A 36 -1.81 1.77 -5.41
CA LYS A 36 -0.78 2.63 -4.83
C LYS A 36 0.60 2.44 -5.48
N HIS A 37 1.51 3.40 -5.40
CA HIS A 37 1.33 4.78 -4.89
C HIS A 37 1.17 5.71 -6.09
N TYR A 38 0.11 6.53 -6.10
CA TYR A 38 -0.24 7.40 -7.21
C TYR A 38 0.34 8.80 -7.00
N ILE A 39 1.33 9.30 -7.74
CA ILE A 39 2.13 8.61 -8.76
C ILE A 39 3.56 9.16 -8.78
N GLY A 40 4.49 8.41 -9.40
CA GLY A 40 5.87 8.84 -9.59
C GLY A 40 6.76 8.66 -8.36
N ASN A 41 6.36 7.83 -7.40
CA ASN A 41 7.16 7.49 -6.21
C ASN A 41 8.21 6.40 -6.51
N GLU A 42 9.08 6.65 -7.48
CA GLU A 42 10.00 5.64 -8.05
C GLU A 42 11.27 5.41 -7.21
N GLN A 43 11.50 6.24 -6.19
CA GLN A 43 12.63 6.16 -5.28
C GLN A 43 12.28 6.52 -3.84
N GLU A 44 13.02 5.92 -2.91
CA GLU A 44 12.82 6.14 -1.47
C GLU A 44 13.51 7.38 -0.94
N HIS A 45 14.66 7.74 -1.54
CA HIS A 45 15.45 8.88 -1.11
C HIS A 45 14.65 10.17 -1.30
N PHE A 46 14.57 10.96 -0.22
CA PHE A 46 13.87 12.26 -0.16
C PHE A 46 12.36 12.20 -0.38
N ARG A 47 11.72 11.01 -0.30
CA ARG A 47 10.27 10.90 -0.48
C ARG A 47 9.45 11.73 0.52
N GLN A 48 9.99 11.96 1.71
CA GLN A 48 9.39 12.77 2.79
C GLN A 48 10.22 14.03 3.11
N GLY A 49 11.07 14.47 2.18
CA GLY A 49 11.94 15.63 2.36
C GLY A 49 13.27 15.29 3.02
N SER A 50 13.65 16.02 4.08
CA SER A 50 14.94 15.87 4.76
C SER A 50 15.18 14.43 5.24
N GLN A 51 16.36 13.89 4.98
CA GLN A 51 16.75 12.52 5.32
C GLN A 51 18.22 12.46 5.68
N GLU A 52 18.54 11.77 6.78
CA GLU A 52 19.90 11.61 7.30
C GLU A 52 20.68 12.94 7.40
N ASN A 53 21.77 13.09 6.64
CA ASN A 53 22.65 14.26 6.63
C ASN A 53 22.25 15.30 5.57
N PHE A 54 21.08 15.15 4.94
CA PHE A 54 20.58 16.07 3.92
C PHE A 54 19.40 16.88 4.45
N THR A 55 19.53 18.20 4.37
CA THR A 55 18.43 19.13 4.65
C THR A 55 17.80 19.58 3.33
N VAL A 56 16.59 19.12 3.08
CA VAL A 56 15.76 19.50 1.93
C VAL A 56 14.42 19.99 2.47
N ALA A 57 13.94 21.13 1.96
CA ALA A 57 12.73 21.78 2.47
C ALA A 57 11.48 20.91 2.25
N ASP A 58 11.42 20.23 1.10
CA ASP A 58 10.27 19.48 0.62
C ASP A 58 10.67 18.12 0.07
N ALA A 59 9.69 17.24 -0.11
CA ALA A 59 9.88 15.96 -0.79
C ALA A 59 10.40 16.13 -2.22
N ILE A 60 11.06 15.10 -2.74
CA ILE A 60 11.49 15.05 -4.15
C ILE A 60 10.31 15.30 -5.10
N SER A 61 10.58 16.03 -6.19
CA SER A 61 9.64 16.19 -7.31
C SER A 61 10.02 15.29 -8.47
N SER A 62 9.11 14.38 -8.82
CA SER A 62 9.15 13.60 -10.05
C SER A 62 8.57 14.43 -11.18
N ASN A 63 9.44 14.93 -12.06
CA ASN A 63 9.03 15.77 -13.18
C ASN A 63 8.88 14.90 -14.43
N ILE A 64 7.64 14.60 -14.79
CA ILE A 64 7.27 13.64 -15.83
C ILE A 64 6.50 14.41 -16.91
N ASP A 65 6.91 14.28 -18.17
CA ASP A 65 6.16 14.85 -19.28
C ASP A 65 4.86 14.07 -19.53
N ASP A 66 3.91 14.72 -20.21
CA ASP A 66 2.56 14.19 -20.39
C ASP A 66 2.53 12.86 -21.14
N VAL A 67 3.34 12.69 -22.19
CA VAL A 67 3.38 11.45 -22.96
C VAL A 67 3.92 10.31 -22.11
N THR A 68 5.05 10.54 -21.42
CA THR A 68 5.64 9.53 -20.52
C THR A 68 4.69 9.18 -19.37
N LEU A 69 3.95 10.15 -18.84
CA LEU A 69 2.93 9.88 -17.82
C LEU A 69 1.89 8.89 -18.36
N HIS A 70 1.28 9.18 -19.51
CA HIS A 70 0.19 8.38 -20.07
C HIS A 70 0.64 6.99 -20.57
N GLU A 71 1.75 6.93 -21.29
CA GLU A 71 2.18 5.69 -21.96
C GLU A 71 2.90 4.71 -21.02
N LEU A 72 3.34 5.15 -19.84
CA LEU A 72 4.12 4.32 -18.92
C LEU A 72 3.53 4.27 -17.51
N TYR A 73 3.60 5.37 -16.76
CA TYR A 73 3.32 5.34 -15.32
C TYR A 73 1.80 5.25 -15.03
N LEU A 74 0.98 5.95 -15.81
CA LEU A 74 -0.46 6.03 -15.61
C LEU A 74 -1.19 4.77 -16.10
N TRP A 75 -0.68 4.13 -17.16
CA TRP A 75 -1.30 2.97 -17.80
C TRP A 75 -1.78 1.89 -16.82
N PRO A 76 -0.97 1.39 -15.86
CA PRO A 76 -1.44 0.39 -14.92
C PRO A 76 -2.55 0.89 -13.97
N PHE A 77 -2.63 2.19 -13.69
CA PHE A 77 -3.74 2.78 -12.94
C PHE A 77 -5.02 2.86 -13.77
N ALA A 78 -4.93 3.08 -15.09
CA ALA A 78 -6.09 2.99 -15.97
C ALA A 78 -6.69 1.57 -15.94
N ASP A 79 -5.84 0.54 -15.97
CA ASP A 79 -6.28 -0.86 -15.81
C ASP A 79 -6.89 -1.12 -14.42
N ALA A 80 -6.33 -0.55 -13.36
CA ALA A 80 -6.88 -0.63 -12.01
C ALA A 80 -8.28 0.01 -11.89
N VAL A 81 -8.45 1.22 -12.45
CA VAL A 81 -9.74 1.92 -12.49
C VAL A 81 -10.76 1.12 -13.28
N ARG A 82 -10.37 0.60 -14.46
CA ARG A 82 -11.23 -0.23 -15.31
C ARG A 82 -11.62 -1.57 -14.65
N ALA A 83 -10.74 -2.14 -13.83
CA ALA A 83 -11.02 -3.31 -13.00
C ALA A 83 -11.97 -2.99 -11.82
N GLY A 84 -12.29 -1.72 -11.62
CA GLY A 84 -13.25 -1.24 -10.62
C GLY A 84 -12.66 -1.12 -9.22
N VAL A 85 -11.38 -0.76 -9.10
CA VAL A 85 -10.72 -0.51 -7.80
C VAL A 85 -11.52 0.51 -6.98
N GLY A 86 -11.67 0.25 -5.68
CA GLY A 86 -12.48 1.10 -4.79
C GLY A 86 -11.73 2.29 -4.21
N SER A 87 -10.39 2.21 -4.08
CA SER A 87 -9.58 3.34 -3.62
C SER A 87 -8.25 3.48 -4.35
N VAL A 88 -7.71 4.69 -4.34
CA VAL A 88 -6.35 5.02 -4.79
C VAL A 88 -5.61 5.73 -3.66
N MET A 89 -4.34 5.41 -3.45
CA MET A 89 -3.49 6.10 -2.47
C MET A 89 -2.55 7.06 -3.18
N CYS A 90 -2.67 8.36 -2.90
CA CYS A 90 -1.73 9.35 -3.41
C CYS A 90 -0.37 9.23 -2.69
N SER A 91 0.72 9.46 -3.42
CA SER A 91 2.09 9.24 -2.95
C SER A 91 2.67 10.41 -2.15
N TYR A 92 3.81 10.17 -1.49
CA TYR A 92 4.55 11.19 -0.76
C TYR A 92 5.21 12.26 -1.64
N ASN A 93 5.75 11.86 -2.80
CA ASN A 93 6.52 12.76 -3.64
C ASN A 93 5.67 13.88 -4.24
N GLN A 94 6.35 14.91 -4.74
CA GLN A 94 5.75 15.90 -5.61
C GLN A 94 5.76 15.41 -7.07
N ILE A 95 4.82 15.91 -7.87
CA ILE A 95 4.81 15.80 -9.32
C ILE A 95 4.82 17.21 -9.88
N ASN A 96 5.86 17.56 -10.64
CA ASN A 96 6.06 18.92 -11.15
C ASN A 96 5.95 20.00 -10.04
N ASN A 97 6.53 19.73 -8.87
CA ASN A 97 6.56 20.57 -7.66
C ASN A 97 5.20 20.85 -7.00
N SER A 98 4.25 19.93 -7.16
CA SER A 98 3.03 19.88 -6.37
C SER A 98 2.88 18.48 -5.76
N TYR A 99 2.79 18.40 -4.42
CA TYR A 99 2.63 17.15 -3.68
C TYR A 99 1.49 16.31 -4.24
N SER A 100 1.68 15.01 -4.40
CA SER A 100 0.71 14.15 -5.09
C SER A 100 -0.69 14.21 -4.49
N CYS A 101 -0.80 14.26 -3.16
CA CYS A 101 -2.09 14.36 -2.46
C CYS A 101 -2.77 15.74 -2.56
N GLY A 102 -2.06 16.76 -3.03
CA GLY A 102 -2.57 18.10 -3.33
C GLY A 102 -2.46 18.47 -4.81
N ASN A 103 -2.22 17.50 -5.71
CA ASN A 103 -1.97 17.77 -7.11
C ASN A 103 -3.27 17.66 -7.92
N SER A 104 -3.86 18.81 -8.26
CA SER A 104 -5.13 18.85 -9.00
C SER A 104 -5.03 18.32 -10.43
N TYR A 105 -3.86 18.35 -11.05
CA TYR A 105 -3.68 17.78 -12.38
C TYR A 105 -3.77 16.24 -12.31
N THR A 106 -2.99 15.60 -11.45
CA THR A 106 -2.99 14.13 -11.38
C THR A 106 -4.28 13.59 -10.76
N LEU A 107 -4.85 14.24 -9.73
CA LEU A 107 -6.05 13.76 -9.05
C LEU A 107 -7.35 14.15 -9.75
N ASN A 108 -7.60 15.45 -9.98
CA ASN A 108 -8.85 15.89 -10.57
C ASN A 108 -8.88 15.72 -12.09
N HIS A 109 -7.84 16.16 -12.80
CA HIS A 109 -7.86 16.14 -14.27
C HIS A 109 -7.64 14.73 -14.82
N ILE A 110 -6.57 14.04 -14.41
CA ILE A 110 -6.23 12.72 -14.93
C ILE A 110 -7.07 11.62 -14.27
N LEU A 111 -6.93 11.39 -12.96
CA LEU A 111 -7.55 10.22 -12.31
C LEU A 111 -9.08 10.30 -12.30
N LYS A 112 -9.66 11.40 -11.81
CA LYS A 112 -11.11 11.55 -11.70
C LYS A 112 -11.76 12.02 -13.01
N GLY A 113 -11.05 12.81 -13.82
CA GLY A 113 -11.56 13.40 -15.05
C GLY A 113 -11.40 12.50 -16.28
N GLU A 114 -10.16 12.14 -16.61
CA GLU A 114 -9.84 11.33 -17.80
C GLU A 114 -10.14 9.85 -17.59
N LEU A 115 -9.66 9.26 -16.49
CA LEU A 115 -9.88 7.84 -16.19
C LEU A 115 -11.27 7.55 -15.58
N ASP A 116 -12.04 8.59 -15.28
CA ASP A 116 -13.38 8.51 -14.68
C ASP A 116 -13.40 7.65 -13.39
N PHE A 117 -12.39 7.80 -12.53
CA PHE A 117 -12.32 7.06 -11.28
C PHE A 117 -13.47 7.46 -10.32
N GLN A 118 -14.30 6.47 -9.96
CA GLN A 118 -15.49 6.66 -9.10
C GLN A 118 -15.25 6.36 -7.62
N GLY A 119 -14.10 5.77 -7.28
CA GLY A 119 -13.73 5.50 -5.89
C GLY A 119 -13.20 6.76 -5.18
N PHE A 120 -12.55 6.54 -4.04
CA PHE A 120 -11.99 7.62 -3.21
C PHE A 120 -10.45 7.59 -3.19
N VAL A 121 -9.86 8.78 -3.05
CA VAL A 121 -8.41 8.98 -2.92
C VAL A 121 -8.05 9.16 -1.44
N MET A 122 -7.21 8.28 -0.91
CA MET A 122 -6.62 8.43 0.43
C MET A 122 -5.18 8.92 0.34
N THR A 123 -4.69 9.61 1.37
CA THR A 123 -3.27 9.92 1.48
C THR A 123 -2.46 8.69 1.88
N ASP A 124 -1.22 8.59 1.40
CA ASP A 124 -0.21 7.82 2.15
C ASP A 124 -0.04 8.46 3.55
N TRP A 125 0.52 7.71 4.49
CA TRP A 125 0.56 8.10 5.90
C TRP A 125 1.36 9.39 6.14
N SER A 126 0.67 10.48 6.46
CA SER A 126 1.23 11.83 6.61
C SER A 126 1.68 12.48 5.29
N ALA A 127 1.10 12.06 4.15
CA ALA A 127 1.32 12.69 2.85
C ALA A 127 0.36 13.87 2.56
N GLN A 128 -0.53 14.21 3.50
CA GLN A 128 -1.34 15.43 3.40
C GLN A 128 -0.49 16.65 3.79
N HIS A 129 -0.62 17.74 3.03
CA HIS A 129 0.16 18.97 3.27
C HIS A 129 -0.72 20.23 3.36
N SER A 130 -2.03 20.13 3.09
CA SER A 130 -2.97 21.23 3.21
C SER A 130 -4.39 20.75 3.51
N GLY A 131 -5.16 21.53 4.27
CA GLY A 131 -6.58 21.25 4.51
C GLY A 131 -7.44 21.55 3.27
N VAL A 132 -7.68 22.83 3.01
CA VAL A 132 -8.53 23.27 1.88
C VAL A 132 -7.90 22.93 0.53
N GLY A 133 -6.58 23.07 0.41
CA GLY A 133 -5.86 22.82 -0.85
C GLY A 133 -6.07 21.39 -1.34
N ASP A 134 -5.78 20.42 -0.49
CA ASP A 134 -5.85 18.99 -0.85
C ASP A 134 -7.30 18.54 -1.06
N ALA A 135 -8.25 19.10 -0.30
CA ALA A 135 -9.68 18.86 -0.48
C ALA A 135 -10.17 19.29 -1.86
N LEU A 136 -9.80 20.50 -2.31
CA LEU A 136 -10.19 21.02 -3.62
C LEU A 136 -9.35 20.41 -4.76
N ALA A 137 -8.14 19.94 -4.48
CA ALA A 137 -7.26 19.29 -5.44
C ALA A 137 -7.66 17.83 -5.72
N GLY A 138 -8.49 17.20 -4.87
CA GLY A 138 -9.13 15.92 -5.19
C GLY A 138 -8.91 14.81 -4.17
N ALA A 139 -8.23 15.04 -3.06
CA ALA A 139 -8.17 14.07 -1.97
C ALA A 139 -9.56 13.84 -1.36
N ASP A 140 -9.83 12.64 -0.84
CA ASP A 140 -11.10 12.26 -0.23
C ASP A 140 -10.95 11.73 1.21
N MET A 141 -9.76 11.25 1.59
CA MET A 141 -9.50 10.69 2.93
C MET A 141 -8.08 11.01 3.41
N ASP A 142 -7.99 11.64 4.58
CA ASP A 142 -6.73 11.87 5.31
C ASP A 142 -6.34 10.62 6.10
N MET A 143 -5.11 10.16 5.94
CA MET A 143 -4.51 9.07 6.70
C MET A 143 -3.11 9.46 7.21
N PRO A 144 -2.80 9.20 8.50
CA PRO A 144 -3.69 8.62 9.52
C PRO A 144 -4.65 9.65 10.16
N GLY A 145 -4.71 10.89 9.66
CA GLY A 145 -5.64 11.92 10.12
C GLY A 145 -4.99 13.05 10.94
N ASP A 146 -3.72 12.93 11.31
CA ASP A 146 -2.96 13.97 11.99
C ASP A 146 -1.94 14.63 11.05
N VAL A 147 -1.54 15.87 11.36
CA VAL A 147 -0.54 16.61 10.57
C VAL A 147 0.83 15.93 10.66
N ALA A 148 1.14 15.39 11.82
CA ALA A 148 2.28 14.52 12.07
C ALA A 148 1.85 13.50 13.11
N PHE A 149 2.49 12.33 13.13
CA PHE A 149 2.08 11.24 14.03
C PHE A 149 1.99 11.71 15.48
N ASP A 150 0.80 11.50 16.05
CA ASP A 150 0.41 11.85 17.42
C ASP A 150 0.47 13.36 17.73
N SER A 151 0.45 14.24 16.72
CA SER A 151 0.51 15.70 16.93
C SER A 151 -0.74 16.26 17.64
N GLY A 152 -1.86 15.54 17.58
CA GLY A 152 -3.15 16.00 18.08
C GLY A 152 -3.76 17.14 17.24
N THR A 153 -3.16 17.45 16.09
CA THR A 153 -3.62 18.44 15.11
C THR A 153 -3.89 17.75 13.79
N ALA A 154 -4.85 18.25 13.01
CA ALA A 154 -5.25 17.65 11.73
C ALA A 154 -5.39 18.74 10.66
N PHE A 155 -5.01 18.44 9.41
CA PHE A 155 -5.35 19.31 8.28
C PHE A 155 -6.85 19.30 8.03
N TRP A 156 -7.49 18.13 8.21
CA TRP A 156 -8.94 17.96 8.24
C TRP A 156 -9.44 17.74 9.68
N GLY A 157 -10.51 16.97 9.89
CA GLY A 157 -11.24 16.95 11.15
C GLY A 157 -11.92 18.29 11.41
N THR A 158 -11.66 18.91 12.56
CA THR A 158 -12.24 20.21 12.94
C THR A 158 -12.02 21.30 11.88
N ASN A 159 -10.86 21.31 11.23
CA ASN A 159 -10.53 22.30 10.22
C ASN A 159 -11.39 22.16 8.95
N LEU A 160 -11.71 20.94 8.53
CA LEU A 160 -12.59 20.71 7.37
C LEU A 160 -14.03 21.12 7.70
N THR A 161 -14.51 20.84 8.91
CA THR A 161 -15.82 21.34 9.39
C THR A 161 -15.89 22.86 9.33
N ILE A 162 -14.86 23.56 9.83
CA ILE A 162 -14.80 25.03 9.78
C ILE A 162 -14.78 25.52 8.32
N ALA A 163 -14.00 24.87 7.45
CA ALA A 163 -13.88 25.26 6.04
C ALA A 163 -15.21 25.12 5.26
N VAL A 164 -16.05 24.14 5.62
CA VAL A 164 -17.40 24.02 5.05
C VAL A 164 -18.32 25.10 5.66
N LEU A 165 -18.32 25.25 6.98
CA LEU A 165 -19.18 26.23 7.67
C LEU A 165 -18.90 27.68 7.27
N ASN A 166 -17.64 28.02 6.96
CA ASN A 166 -17.24 29.35 6.54
C ASN A 166 -17.32 29.55 5.00
N GLY A 167 -17.76 28.53 4.25
CA GLY A 167 -17.96 28.59 2.80
C GLY A 167 -16.70 28.46 1.94
N THR A 168 -15.53 28.18 2.53
CA THR A 168 -14.27 28.02 1.77
C THR A 168 -14.24 26.70 1.00
N VAL A 169 -14.75 25.62 1.60
CA VAL A 169 -14.99 24.34 0.93
C VAL A 169 -16.49 24.21 0.66
N PRO A 170 -16.93 24.14 -0.60
CA PRO A 170 -18.33 23.93 -0.93
C PRO A 170 -18.88 22.63 -0.34
N GLU A 171 -20.14 22.62 0.10
CA GLU A 171 -20.81 21.44 0.68
C GLU A 171 -20.79 20.23 -0.26
N TRP A 172 -21.02 20.44 -1.55
CA TRP A 172 -20.96 19.35 -2.55
C TRP A 172 -19.62 18.61 -2.56
N ARG A 173 -18.52 19.29 -2.17
CA ARG A 173 -17.19 18.70 -2.19
C ARG A 173 -17.04 17.68 -1.05
N ILE A 174 -17.46 18.01 0.17
CA ILE A 174 -17.42 17.07 1.29
C ILE A 174 -18.42 15.92 1.10
N ASP A 175 -19.58 16.20 0.49
CA ASP A 175 -20.55 15.18 0.10
C ASP A 175 -19.94 14.20 -0.89
N ASP A 176 -19.24 14.69 -1.93
CA ASP A 176 -18.57 13.82 -2.91
C ASP A 176 -17.49 12.94 -2.28
N MET A 177 -16.69 13.46 -1.33
CA MET A 177 -15.71 12.64 -0.57
C MET A 177 -16.41 11.47 0.13
N ALA A 178 -17.48 11.78 0.88
CA ALA A 178 -18.24 10.78 1.62
C ALA A 178 -18.94 9.79 0.68
N VAL A 179 -19.54 10.27 -0.42
CA VAL A 179 -20.19 9.43 -1.43
C VAL A 179 -19.19 8.47 -2.06
N ARG A 180 -17.98 8.90 -2.41
CA ARG A 180 -16.94 8.03 -2.98
C ARG A 180 -16.49 6.95 -2.01
N ILE A 181 -16.27 7.32 -0.74
CA ILE A 181 -15.91 6.36 0.33
C ILE A 181 -17.01 5.32 0.50
N MET A 182 -18.26 5.76 0.63
CA MET A 182 -19.39 4.85 0.81
C MET A 182 -19.70 4.04 -0.44
N SER A 183 -19.49 4.59 -1.63
CA SER A 183 -19.66 3.87 -2.90
C SER A 183 -18.69 2.70 -2.99
N ALA A 184 -17.41 2.89 -2.64
CA ALA A 184 -16.43 1.81 -2.57
C ALA A 184 -16.81 0.75 -1.51
N PHE A 185 -17.29 1.20 -0.34
CA PHE A 185 -17.78 0.32 0.73
C PHE A 185 -18.93 -0.59 0.24
N TYR A 186 -19.94 -0.03 -0.41
CA TYR A 186 -21.07 -0.80 -0.94
C TYR A 186 -20.69 -1.63 -2.17
N LYS A 187 -19.80 -1.13 -3.05
CA LYS A 187 -19.37 -1.81 -4.28
C LYS A 187 -18.80 -3.20 -4.01
N VAL A 188 -18.04 -3.37 -2.93
CA VAL A 188 -17.48 -4.67 -2.53
C VAL A 188 -18.38 -5.40 -1.52
N GLY A 189 -19.55 -4.86 -1.19
CA GLY A 189 -20.49 -5.49 -0.26
C GLY A 189 -20.03 -5.50 1.20
N ARG A 190 -19.23 -4.52 1.64
CA ARG A 190 -18.79 -4.41 3.05
C ARG A 190 -19.95 -4.35 4.02
N ASP A 191 -21.07 -3.76 3.63
CA ASP A 191 -22.31 -3.72 4.40
C ASP A 191 -22.79 -5.12 4.82
N ARG A 192 -22.49 -6.14 4.00
CA ARG A 192 -22.85 -7.55 4.22
C ARG A 192 -21.70 -8.39 4.79
N THR A 193 -20.46 -8.06 4.47
CA THR A 193 -19.28 -8.88 4.82
C THR A 193 -18.50 -8.36 6.03
N GLN A 194 -18.83 -7.19 6.57
CA GLN A 194 -18.11 -6.63 7.70
C GLN A 194 -18.27 -7.46 8.99
N VAL A 195 -17.14 -7.64 9.66
CA VAL A 195 -17.05 -8.20 11.01
C VAL A 195 -16.32 -7.18 11.90
N PRO A 196 -16.55 -7.20 13.22
CA PRO A 196 -15.79 -6.35 14.14
C PRO A 196 -14.28 -6.58 14.02
N ILE A 197 -13.50 -5.50 14.14
CA ILE A 197 -12.04 -5.58 14.19
C ILE A 197 -11.64 -6.50 15.37
N ASN A 198 -10.73 -7.44 15.10
CA ASN A 198 -10.39 -8.54 16.01
C ASN A 198 -8.88 -8.67 16.29
N PHE A 199 -8.10 -7.68 15.86
CA PHE A 199 -6.65 -7.57 16.10
C PHE A 199 -6.24 -6.11 16.35
N ALA A 200 -5.02 -5.91 16.84
CA ALA A 200 -4.39 -4.59 16.94
C ALA A 200 -3.00 -4.58 16.30
N SER A 201 -2.70 -3.56 15.50
CA SER A 201 -1.42 -3.46 14.77
C SER A 201 -0.22 -3.12 15.67
N TRP A 202 -0.46 -2.52 16.84
CA TRP A 202 0.58 -2.02 17.76
C TRP A 202 0.95 -3.00 18.88
N THR A 203 0.24 -4.12 19.01
CA THR A 203 0.55 -5.14 20.03
C THR A 203 -0.05 -6.48 19.69
N LEU A 204 0.65 -7.58 20.01
CA LEU A 204 0.12 -8.94 19.91
C LEU A 204 -0.54 -9.41 21.22
N ILE A 205 -0.56 -8.59 22.26
CA ILE A 205 -1.10 -8.99 23.56
C ILE A 205 -2.65 -9.04 23.48
N PRO A 206 -3.31 -10.12 23.97
CA PRO A 206 -4.77 -10.23 23.94
C PRO A 206 -5.49 -9.08 24.66
N MET A 207 -5.06 -8.78 25.89
CA MET A 207 -5.60 -7.73 26.75
C MET A 207 -4.57 -6.62 26.87
N ALA A 208 -4.86 -5.45 26.30
CA ALA A 208 -3.94 -4.32 26.32
C ALA A 208 -4.69 -2.99 26.40
N THR A 209 -3.99 -1.97 26.87
CA THR A 209 -4.46 -0.59 26.88
C THR A 209 -4.62 -0.09 25.45
N ASN A 210 -5.82 0.35 25.09
CA ASN A 210 -6.05 0.91 23.77
C ASN A 210 -5.52 2.35 23.66
N THR A 211 -4.28 2.51 23.21
CA THR A 211 -3.62 3.81 23.11
C THR A 211 -4.17 4.69 21.98
N THR A 212 -4.90 4.12 21.02
CA THR A 212 -5.50 4.83 19.87
C THR A 212 -6.79 5.57 20.21
N THR A 213 -7.30 5.46 21.44
CA THR A 213 -8.50 6.16 21.89
C THR A 213 -8.20 7.04 23.09
N PRO A 214 -8.83 8.24 23.22
CA PRO A 214 -8.61 9.12 24.36
C PRO A 214 -8.88 8.48 25.72
N ALA A 215 -9.85 7.55 25.79
CA ALA A 215 -10.20 6.85 27.02
C ALA A 215 -9.09 5.92 27.56
N ARG A 216 -8.14 5.50 26.71
CA ARG A 216 -7.00 4.62 27.06
C ARG A 216 -7.40 3.44 27.97
N ALA A 217 -8.50 2.79 27.64
CA ALA A 217 -9.03 1.68 28.44
C ALA A 217 -8.36 0.35 28.07
N THR A 218 -8.07 -0.48 29.07
CA THR A 218 -7.65 -1.87 28.86
C THR A 218 -8.83 -2.71 28.40
N ARG A 219 -8.71 -3.34 27.23
CA ARG A 219 -9.75 -4.20 26.65
C ARG A 219 -9.13 -5.32 25.83
N LYS A 220 -9.96 -6.27 25.39
CA LYS A 220 -9.53 -7.32 24.47
C LYS A 220 -9.28 -6.68 23.09
N LEU A 221 -8.01 -6.59 22.69
CA LEU A 221 -7.59 -6.03 21.41
C LEU A 221 -7.29 -7.13 20.39
N ASN A 222 -6.71 -8.25 20.83
CA ASN A 222 -6.43 -9.39 19.97
C ASN A 222 -7.29 -10.59 20.33
N GLN A 223 -7.95 -11.15 19.32
CA GLN A 223 -8.73 -12.38 19.42
C GLN A 223 -7.99 -13.59 18.85
N HIS A 224 -6.87 -13.37 18.15
CA HIS A 224 -6.04 -14.41 17.53
C HIS A 224 -6.86 -15.34 16.60
N VAL A 225 -7.72 -14.73 15.79
CA VAL A 225 -8.52 -15.45 14.80
C VAL A 225 -7.59 -16.02 13.72
N ASP A 226 -7.69 -17.33 13.48
CA ASP A 226 -6.97 -17.96 12.38
C ASP A 226 -7.70 -17.68 11.05
N VAL A 227 -7.07 -16.88 10.20
CA VAL A 227 -7.58 -16.47 8.88
C VAL A 227 -6.84 -17.13 7.72
N ARG A 228 -6.01 -18.14 7.99
CA ARG A 228 -5.09 -18.71 7.00
C ARG A 228 -5.76 -19.63 5.98
N GLY A 229 -6.92 -20.21 6.32
CA GLY A 229 -7.61 -21.18 5.46
C GLY A 229 -6.66 -22.24 4.91
N ASP A 230 -6.76 -22.53 3.62
CA ASP A 230 -5.79 -23.33 2.87
C ASP A 230 -4.89 -22.49 1.95
N HIS A 231 -4.70 -21.20 2.26
CA HIS A 231 -3.93 -20.25 1.44
C HIS A 231 -2.47 -20.69 1.23
N ALA A 232 -1.92 -21.55 2.08
CA ALA A 232 -0.58 -22.13 1.87
C ALA A 232 -0.44 -22.87 0.53
N LYS A 233 -1.54 -23.42 -0.03
CA LYS A 233 -1.53 -24.07 -1.35
C LYS A 233 -1.20 -23.08 -2.46
N VAL A 234 -1.94 -21.96 -2.53
CA VAL A 234 -1.73 -20.94 -3.57
C VAL A 234 -0.40 -20.22 -3.38
N VAL A 235 0.05 -19.99 -2.13
CA VAL A 235 1.39 -19.42 -1.86
C VAL A 235 2.49 -20.32 -2.42
N ARG A 236 2.40 -21.65 -2.21
CA ARG A 236 3.36 -22.61 -2.76
C ARG A 236 3.28 -22.73 -4.28
N GLU A 237 2.09 -22.67 -4.84
CA GLU A 237 1.88 -22.71 -6.28
C GLU A 237 2.50 -21.48 -6.96
N ILE A 238 2.16 -20.27 -6.49
CA ILE A 238 2.75 -19.02 -6.98
C ILE A 238 4.26 -19.05 -6.81
N GLY A 239 4.75 -19.42 -5.62
CA GLY A 239 6.19 -19.47 -5.35
C GLY A 239 6.95 -20.43 -6.26
N SER A 240 6.35 -21.55 -6.69
CA SER A 240 6.99 -22.46 -7.63
C SER A 240 6.87 -21.98 -9.09
N ALA A 241 5.74 -21.39 -9.48
CA ALA A 241 5.51 -20.87 -10.81
C ALA A 241 6.27 -19.56 -11.10
N SER A 242 6.66 -18.80 -10.07
CA SER A 242 7.41 -17.54 -10.20
C SER A 242 8.93 -17.74 -10.31
N ILE A 243 9.44 -18.97 -10.19
CA ILE A 243 10.87 -19.25 -10.33
C ILE A 243 11.25 -19.19 -11.82
N VAL A 244 12.19 -18.31 -12.16
CA VAL A 244 12.70 -18.17 -13.52
C VAL A 244 13.97 -19.01 -13.71
N LEU A 245 13.89 -20.06 -14.52
CA LEU A 245 15.05 -20.86 -14.90
C LEU A 245 15.92 -20.10 -15.92
N LEU A 246 16.92 -19.38 -15.44
CA LEU A 246 17.79 -18.54 -16.28
C LEU A 246 18.81 -19.36 -17.09
N LYS A 247 19.29 -20.49 -16.55
CA LYS A 247 20.33 -21.31 -17.16
C LYS A 247 20.17 -22.76 -16.76
N ASN A 248 20.26 -23.66 -17.74
CA ASN A 248 20.33 -25.11 -17.52
C ASN A 248 21.34 -25.69 -18.53
N VAL A 249 22.46 -26.22 -18.03
CA VAL A 249 23.55 -26.75 -18.85
C VAL A 249 23.69 -28.23 -18.55
N ASP A 250 23.92 -29.03 -19.58
CA ASP A 250 24.12 -30.48 -19.49
C ASP A 250 23.01 -31.23 -18.73
N GLY A 251 21.79 -30.68 -18.73
CA GLY A 251 20.64 -31.29 -18.05
C GLY A 251 20.75 -31.31 -16.53
N ALA A 252 21.44 -30.32 -15.93
CA ALA A 252 21.60 -30.21 -14.48
C ALA A 252 20.25 -30.18 -13.71
N LEU A 253 19.21 -29.62 -14.32
CA LEU A 253 17.84 -29.69 -13.82
C LEU A 253 16.91 -30.38 -14.84
N PRO A 254 15.87 -31.10 -14.39
CA PRO A 254 15.49 -31.32 -12.98
C PRO A 254 16.40 -32.32 -12.25
N LEU A 255 16.47 -32.24 -10.92
CA LEU A 255 17.11 -33.26 -10.10
C LEU A 255 16.37 -34.60 -10.26
N THR A 256 17.11 -35.70 -10.19
CA THR A 256 16.58 -37.06 -10.39
C THR A 256 15.96 -37.66 -9.14
N GLY A 257 16.31 -37.15 -7.95
CA GLY A 257 15.97 -37.76 -6.67
C GLY A 257 16.84 -38.97 -6.33
N SER A 258 17.91 -39.20 -7.09
CA SER A 258 18.89 -40.29 -6.91
C SER A 258 20.33 -39.80 -6.78
N GLU A 259 20.51 -38.49 -6.58
CA GLU A 259 21.81 -37.86 -6.33
C GLU A 259 22.47 -38.51 -5.11
N LYS A 260 23.72 -38.97 -5.26
CA LYS A 260 24.45 -39.68 -4.20
C LYS A 260 24.76 -38.80 -2.99
N PHE A 261 24.94 -37.51 -3.23
CA PHE A 261 25.24 -36.52 -2.21
C PHE A 261 24.73 -35.17 -2.71
N VAL A 262 23.93 -34.52 -1.87
CA VAL A 262 23.43 -33.17 -2.10
C VAL A 262 24.00 -32.28 -1.00
N ALA A 263 24.61 -31.18 -1.38
CA ALA A 263 25.08 -30.17 -0.45
C ALA A 263 24.39 -28.84 -0.77
N VAL A 264 23.89 -28.19 0.28
CA VAL A 264 23.24 -26.88 0.22
C VAL A 264 24.18 -25.87 0.87
N PHE A 265 24.43 -24.75 0.21
CA PHE A 265 25.42 -23.75 0.63
C PHE A 265 24.82 -22.35 0.65
N GLY A 266 25.26 -21.53 1.60
CA GLY A 266 24.88 -20.11 1.72
C GLY A 266 23.97 -19.84 2.91
N GLU A 267 24.05 -18.61 3.44
CA GLU A 267 23.19 -18.15 4.53
C GLU A 267 21.71 -18.12 4.13
N ASP A 268 21.42 -17.79 2.87
CA ASP A 268 20.07 -17.73 2.31
C ASP A 268 19.35 -19.11 2.26
N ALA A 269 20.07 -20.21 2.47
CA ALA A 269 19.45 -21.53 2.67
C ALA A 269 19.06 -21.79 4.14
N GLY A 270 19.44 -20.89 5.05
CA GLY A 270 19.29 -21.03 6.49
C GLY A 270 18.10 -20.28 7.07
N SER A 271 17.85 -20.52 8.37
CA SER A 271 16.85 -19.77 9.14
C SER A 271 17.44 -18.47 9.68
N ASN A 272 16.59 -17.46 9.87
CA ASN A 272 16.95 -16.29 10.68
C ASN A 272 17.18 -16.75 12.14
N PRO A 273 18.38 -16.52 12.73
CA PRO A 273 18.69 -16.96 14.08
C PRO A 273 17.83 -16.28 15.17
N ASP A 274 17.28 -15.09 14.89
CA ASP A 274 16.40 -14.35 15.80
C ASP A 274 14.93 -14.78 15.68
N GLY A 275 14.66 -15.78 14.84
CA GLY A 275 13.33 -16.30 14.53
C GLY A 275 12.69 -15.62 13.32
N VAL A 276 11.65 -16.25 12.76
CA VAL A 276 11.05 -15.87 11.47
C VAL A 276 10.49 -14.43 11.43
N ASN A 277 10.13 -13.88 12.59
CA ASN A 277 9.65 -12.50 12.74
C ASN A 277 10.55 -11.68 13.69
N GLY A 278 11.83 -12.06 13.83
CA GLY A 278 12.75 -11.46 14.81
C GLY A 278 13.09 -9.99 14.56
N CYS A 279 13.02 -9.57 13.30
CA CYS A 279 13.28 -8.18 12.88
C CYS A 279 11.95 -7.43 12.64
N SER A 280 11.80 -6.25 13.26
CA SER A 280 10.66 -5.35 13.00
C SER A 280 10.61 -5.02 11.51
N ASP A 281 9.41 -5.09 10.93
CA ASP A 281 9.17 -4.79 9.50
C ASP A 281 10.12 -5.51 8.54
N ARG A 282 10.64 -6.67 8.95
CA ARG A 282 11.65 -7.47 8.23
C ARG A 282 12.95 -6.70 7.93
N GLY A 283 13.30 -5.70 8.73
CA GLY A 283 14.47 -4.82 8.55
C GLY A 283 15.83 -5.47 8.83
N CYS A 284 16.08 -6.67 8.31
CA CYS A 284 17.34 -7.39 8.36
C CYS A 284 17.45 -8.37 7.18
N ASP A 285 18.64 -8.89 6.94
CA ASP A 285 18.93 -9.86 5.86
C ASP A 285 19.67 -11.07 6.44
N ASN A 286 19.07 -11.68 7.48
CA ASN A 286 19.66 -12.79 8.23
C ASN A 286 18.93 -14.10 7.87
N GLY A 287 19.63 -15.07 7.28
CA GLY A 287 19.02 -16.31 6.76
C GLY A 287 18.36 -16.13 5.39
N THR A 288 17.33 -16.94 5.08
CA THR A 288 16.63 -16.90 3.79
C THR A 288 15.79 -15.63 3.58
N LEU A 289 15.92 -15.01 2.40
CA LEU A 289 15.18 -13.81 2.01
C LEU A 289 13.85 -14.16 1.33
N ALA A 290 12.78 -14.22 2.13
CA ALA A 290 11.43 -14.51 1.63
C ALA A 290 10.52 -13.28 1.47
N MET A 291 10.98 -12.09 1.89
CA MET A 291 10.22 -10.83 1.86
C MET A 291 11.16 -9.64 2.01
N GLY A 292 10.94 -8.53 1.29
CA GLY A 292 11.63 -7.27 1.55
C GLY A 292 11.19 -6.62 2.88
N TRP A 293 11.73 -5.45 3.20
CA TRP A 293 11.41 -4.74 4.46
C TRP A 293 10.42 -3.58 4.29
N GLY A 294 9.87 -3.10 5.41
CA GLY A 294 9.04 -1.90 5.49
C GLY A 294 7.55 -2.20 5.63
N SER A 295 6.70 -1.27 5.22
CA SER A 295 5.24 -1.39 5.39
C SER A 295 4.57 -2.40 4.46
N GLY A 296 5.25 -2.83 3.39
CA GLY A 296 4.79 -3.88 2.48
C GLY A 296 4.90 -5.30 3.03
N THR A 297 4.97 -5.48 4.34
CA THR A 297 5.30 -6.76 4.98
C THR A 297 4.15 -7.36 5.78
N ALA A 298 4.28 -8.65 6.09
CA ALA A 298 3.42 -9.37 7.01
C ALA A 298 4.26 -10.27 7.94
N ASN A 299 3.72 -10.63 9.10
CA ASN A 299 4.34 -11.63 9.97
C ASN A 299 4.08 -13.03 9.42
N PHE A 300 5.13 -13.84 9.32
CA PHE A 300 5.02 -15.23 8.90
C PHE A 300 4.37 -16.09 10.00
N PRO A 301 3.44 -16.99 9.66
CA PRO A 301 3.01 -18.05 10.58
C PRO A 301 4.12 -19.10 10.79
N TYR A 302 4.96 -19.27 9.77
CA TYR A 302 6.18 -20.09 9.70
C TYR A 302 6.88 -19.76 8.37
N LEU A 303 8.14 -20.16 8.22
CA LEU A 303 8.87 -20.08 6.96
C LEU A 303 9.62 -21.40 6.75
N VAL A 304 9.36 -22.06 5.63
CA VAL A 304 10.09 -23.27 5.24
C VAL A 304 11.30 -22.80 4.45
N THR A 305 12.50 -22.98 5.02
CA THR A 305 13.76 -22.66 4.32
C THR A 305 14.00 -23.66 3.18
N PRO A 306 14.86 -23.31 2.20
CA PRO A 306 15.28 -24.23 1.14
C PRO A 306 15.79 -25.60 1.64
#